data_AF-A0A954KSE7-F1
#
_entry.id   AF-A0A954KSE7-F1
#
_cell.length_a   1.000
_cell.length_b   1.000
_cell.length_c   1.000
_cell.angle_alpha   90.00
_cell.angle_beta   90.00
_cell.angle_gamma   90.00
#
_symmetry.space_group_name_H-M   'P 1'
#
loop_
_entity.id
_entity.type
_entity.pdbx_description
1 polymer ?
#
loop_
_entity_poly.entity_id
_entity_poly.type
_entity_poly.pdbx_seq_one_letter_code
_entity_poly.pdbx_strand_id
1 'polypeptide(L)'
;MRSILLASLALLLSFSMAASAADHKSPTFLTAEEAGIDFQIQGEYVGMAGDVKMGAQVIARGKGKFEVHVLGGGLPGDGANGRDMIVLDGNLADGVVTLTGGIATGTIEGETMTVSVLDGETFSLNKVVRQSPTLGAKAPEFAATLFDGTSLEAWNGGVIVDGLLGTLGENGAPRTKKSFKNFTLHLEFRTPFMPEATGQARGNSGMYL
;
A
#
# COMPACT_ATOMS: atom_id res chain seq x y z
N MET A 1 -51.30 62.31 4.76
CA MET A 1 -51.02 61.06 5.51
C MET A 1 -50.89 59.92 4.51
N ARG A 2 -49.78 59.17 4.62
CA ARG A 2 -49.53 57.79 4.12
C ARG A 2 -49.31 57.58 2.62
N SER A 3 -48.04 57.68 2.24
CA SER A 3 -47.40 56.99 1.11
C SER A 3 -47.54 55.47 1.25
N ILE A 4 -47.88 54.77 0.15
CA ILE A 4 -47.83 53.31 0.06
C ILE A 4 -46.60 52.94 -0.77
N LEU A 5 -45.56 52.44 -0.10
CA LEU A 5 -44.38 51.85 -0.74
C LEU A 5 -44.67 50.37 -0.97
N LEU A 6 -44.68 49.91 -2.23
CA LEU A 6 -44.63 48.48 -2.54
C LEU A 6 -43.21 47.96 -2.28
N ALA A 7 -43.04 47.15 -1.24
CA ALA A 7 -41.83 46.38 -1.00
C ALA A 7 -41.93 45.05 -1.77
N SER A 8 -41.19 44.95 -2.87
CA SER A 8 -40.96 43.69 -3.59
C SER A 8 -39.96 42.83 -2.80
N LEU A 9 -40.46 41.79 -2.15
CA LEU A 9 -39.67 40.77 -1.47
C LEU A 9 -39.09 39.80 -2.51
N ALA A 10 -37.86 40.04 -2.96
CA ALA A 10 -37.10 39.10 -3.77
C ALA A 10 -36.52 38.01 -2.86
N LEU A 11 -37.13 36.82 -2.89
CA LEU A 11 -36.64 35.63 -2.18
C LEU A 11 -35.46 35.04 -2.98
N LEU A 12 -34.23 35.42 -2.62
CA LEU A 12 -33.01 34.80 -3.13
C LEU A 12 -32.85 33.40 -2.51
N LEU A 13 -33.31 32.38 -3.24
CA LEU A 13 -33.00 30.98 -2.98
C LEU A 13 -31.52 30.74 -3.28
N SER A 14 -30.70 30.66 -2.23
CA SER A 14 -29.33 30.19 -2.30
C SER A 14 -29.34 28.68 -2.54
N PHE A 15 -29.10 28.27 -3.78
CA PHE A 15 -28.80 26.87 -4.10
C PHE A 15 -27.36 26.60 -3.64
N SER A 16 -27.20 26.05 -2.43
CA SER A 16 -25.94 25.44 -2.03
C SER A 16 -25.79 24.16 -2.86
N MET A 17 -25.02 24.24 -3.94
CA MET A 17 -24.60 23.06 -4.68
C MET A 17 -23.62 22.30 -3.78
N ALA A 18 -24.14 21.39 -2.95
CA ALA A 18 -23.33 20.35 -2.35
C ALA A 18 -22.80 19.52 -3.53
N ALA A 19 -21.54 19.75 -3.89
CA ALA A 19 -20.82 18.84 -4.77
C ALA A 19 -20.81 17.49 -4.07
N SER A 20 -21.68 16.59 -4.52
CA SER A 20 -21.53 15.16 -4.25
C SER A 20 -20.18 14.79 -4.84
N ALA A 21 -19.17 14.65 -3.99
CA ALA A 21 -17.95 13.97 -4.37
C ALA A 21 -18.39 12.56 -4.74
N ALA A 22 -18.47 12.29 -6.04
CA ALA A 22 -18.61 10.93 -6.51
C ALA A 22 -17.49 10.12 -5.87
N ASP A 23 -17.86 9.07 -5.13
CA ASP A 23 -16.99 8.01 -4.64
C ASP A 23 -16.32 7.35 -5.85
N HIS A 24 -15.33 8.01 -6.44
CA HIS A 24 -14.40 7.37 -7.35
C HIS A 24 -13.53 6.47 -6.48
N LYS A 25 -14.02 5.26 -6.22
CA LYS A 25 -13.21 4.21 -5.61
C LYS A 25 -11.92 4.10 -6.43
N SER A 26 -10.79 4.39 -5.79
CA SER A 26 -9.48 4.20 -6.38
C SER A 26 -9.38 2.77 -6.94
N PRO A 27 -8.72 2.58 -8.10
CA PRO A 27 -8.59 1.26 -8.67
C PRO A 27 -7.93 0.31 -7.66
N THR A 28 -8.50 -0.89 -7.56
CA THR A 28 -8.11 -1.93 -6.61
C THR A 28 -7.86 -3.21 -7.39
N PHE A 29 -6.68 -3.79 -7.22
CA PHE A 29 -6.25 -4.98 -7.95
C PHE A 29 -5.88 -6.10 -7.00
N LEU A 30 -6.26 -7.33 -7.32
CA LEU A 30 -6.01 -8.52 -6.50
C LEU A 30 -4.90 -9.40 -7.06
N THR A 31 -4.50 -9.17 -8.31
CA THR A 31 -3.45 -9.91 -9.00
C THR A 31 -2.40 -8.97 -9.60
N ALA A 32 -1.18 -9.46 -9.76
CA ALA A 32 -0.09 -8.70 -10.38
C ALA A 32 -0.36 -8.40 -11.86
N GLU A 33 -1.04 -9.31 -12.56
CA GLU A 33 -1.38 -9.17 -13.97
C GLU A 33 -2.32 -7.98 -14.21
N GLU A 34 -3.40 -7.88 -13.43
CA GLU A 34 -4.35 -6.76 -13.53
C GLU A 34 -3.74 -5.43 -13.07
N ALA A 35 -2.79 -5.50 -12.13
CA ALA A 35 -2.17 -4.35 -11.48
C ALA A 35 -1.17 -3.59 -12.38
N GLY A 36 -0.68 -4.23 -13.45
CA GLY A 36 0.14 -3.60 -14.48
C GLY A 36 1.54 -3.15 -14.02
N ILE A 37 2.13 -2.25 -14.80
CA ILE A 37 3.55 -1.87 -14.68
C ILE A 37 3.88 -1.17 -13.35
N ASP A 38 2.95 -0.39 -12.78
CA ASP A 38 3.16 0.26 -11.47
C ASP A 38 3.40 -0.77 -10.37
N PHE A 39 2.70 -1.91 -10.42
CA PHE A 39 2.91 -3.02 -9.48
C PHE A 39 4.23 -3.75 -9.73
N GLN A 40 4.61 -3.91 -11.00
CA GLN A 40 5.88 -4.53 -11.38
C GLN A 40 7.08 -3.66 -10.99
N ILE A 41 6.93 -2.35 -10.88
CA ILE A 41 8.00 -1.42 -10.48
C ILE A 41 8.02 -1.21 -8.96
N GLN A 42 6.87 -1.09 -8.30
CA GLN A 42 6.87 -0.90 -6.84
C GLN A 42 7.56 -2.07 -6.13
N GLY A 43 8.04 -1.80 -4.91
CA GLY A 43 8.61 -2.82 -4.04
C GLY A 43 9.89 -2.34 -3.41
N GLU A 44 10.76 -3.30 -3.10
CA GLU A 44 12.00 -3.06 -2.36
C GLU A 44 13.20 -3.32 -3.26
N TYR A 45 14.22 -2.50 -3.11
CA TYR A 45 15.46 -2.58 -3.87
C TYR A 45 16.63 -2.54 -2.89
N VAL A 46 17.70 -3.28 -3.17
CA VAL A 46 18.90 -3.33 -2.31
C VAL A 46 20.18 -3.33 -3.14
N GLY A 47 21.24 -2.81 -2.55
CA GLY A 47 22.56 -2.75 -3.16
C GLY A 47 23.58 -2.12 -2.23
N MET A 48 24.67 -1.62 -2.80
CA MET A 48 25.78 -1.03 -2.06
C MET A 48 26.16 0.33 -2.67
N ALA A 49 26.49 1.30 -1.82
CA ALA A 49 27.19 2.53 -2.18
C ALA A 49 28.55 2.49 -1.46
N GLY A 50 29.62 2.21 -2.20
CA GLY A 50 30.90 1.81 -1.61
C GLY A 50 30.72 0.61 -0.67
N ASP A 51 31.14 0.77 0.59
CA ASP A 51 31.00 -0.25 1.64
C ASP A 51 29.69 -0.13 2.44
N VAL A 52 28.83 0.84 2.10
CA VAL A 52 27.58 1.08 2.80
C VAL A 52 26.45 0.31 2.11
N LYS A 53 25.75 -0.51 2.90
CA LYS A 53 24.54 -1.18 2.44
C LYS A 53 23.42 -0.16 2.25
N MET A 54 22.75 -0.24 1.10
CA MET A 54 21.66 0.66 0.72
C MET A 54 20.38 -0.13 0.47
N GLY A 55 19.25 0.47 0.84
CA GLY A 55 17.92 -0.02 0.50
C GLY A 55 17.11 1.08 -0.17
N ALA A 56 16.07 0.71 -0.91
CA ALA A 56 15.04 1.65 -1.32
C ALA A 56 13.66 1.02 -1.25
N GLN A 57 12.67 1.82 -0.86
CA GLN A 57 11.25 1.46 -0.94
C GLN A 57 10.61 2.31 -2.04
N VAL A 58 10.12 1.66 -3.09
CA VAL A 58 9.43 2.29 -4.22
C VAL A 58 7.94 2.13 -4.02
N ILE A 59 7.25 3.24 -3.77
CA ILE A 59 5.82 3.30 -3.49
C ILE A 59 5.09 3.81 -4.73
N ALA A 60 4.31 2.95 -5.39
CA ALA A 60 3.42 3.40 -6.45
C ALA A 60 2.36 4.38 -5.90
N ARG A 61 2.21 5.51 -6.59
CA ARG A 61 1.18 6.55 -6.38
C ARG A 61 0.12 6.53 -7.49
N GLY A 62 0.25 5.59 -8.43
CA GLY A 62 -0.68 5.37 -9.54
C GLY A 62 -0.36 6.23 -10.76
N LYS A 63 -0.83 5.80 -11.92
CA LYS A 63 -0.68 6.51 -13.21
C LYS A 63 0.80 6.79 -13.53
N GLY A 64 1.68 5.81 -13.27
CA GLY A 64 3.11 5.93 -13.53
C GLY A 64 3.84 6.87 -12.57
N LYS A 65 3.23 7.25 -11.45
CA LYS A 65 3.86 8.09 -10.41
C LYS A 65 4.34 7.25 -9.26
N PHE A 66 5.50 7.62 -8.70
CA PHE A 66 6.13 6.91 -7.60
C PHE A 66 6.68 7.90 -6.58
N GLU A 67 6.75 7.44 -5.34
CA GLU A 67 7.58 8.03 -4.30
C GLU A 67 8.62 7.00 -3.92
N VAL A 68 9.89 7.38 -3.84
CA VAL A 68 10.99 6.46 -3.55
C VAL A 68 11.73 6.94 -2.31
N HIS A 69 11.85 6.06 -1.34
CA HIS A 69 12.60 6.29 -0.11
C HIS A 69 13.91 5.53 -0.21
N VAL A 70 15.02 6.24 -0.42
CA VAL A 70 16.37 5.67 -0.43
C VAL A 70 16.94 5.73 0.98
N LEU A 71 17.43 4.59 1.48
CA LEU A 71 17.73 4.33 2.87
C LEU A 71 19.19 3.89 3.04
N GLY A 72 19.91 4.58 3.93
CA GLY A 72 21.21 4.11 4.41
C GLY A 72 21.06 2.96 5.40
N GLY A 73 21.94 1.95 5.30
CA GLY A 73 21.92 0.77 6.17
C GLY A 73 20.98 -0.36 5.70
N GLY A 74 20.47 -0.31 4.46
CA GLY A 74 19.61 -1.35 3.90
C GLY A 74 18.11 -1.07 4.05
N LEU A 75 17.30 -2.14 4.08
CA LEU A 75 15.84 -2.04 4.27
C LEU A 75 15.48 -1.99 5.76
N PRO A 76 14.25 -1.57 6.12
CA PRO A 76 13.76 -1.70 7.49
C PRO A 76 13.88 -3.15 8.00
N GLY A 77 14.48 -3.30 9.19
CA GLY A 77 14.83 -4.60 9.79
C GLY A 77 16.21 -5.14 9.43
N ASP A 78 16.95 -4.49 8.52
CA ASP A 78 18.24 -4.94 7.98
C ASP A 78 19.39 -3.95 8.22
N GLY A 79 19.18 -2.98 9.11
CA GLY A 79 20.18 -1.98 9.53
C GLY A 79 19.75 -0.52 9.37
N ALA A 80 18.74 -0.24 8.55
CA ALA A 80 18.20 1.11 8.39
C ALA A 80 17.57 1.63 9.69
N ASN A 81 17.89 2.87 10.06
CA ASN A 81 17.43 3.53 11.29
C ASN A 81 16.15 4.38 11.09
N GLY A 82 15.68 4.51 9.84
CA GLY A 82 14.49 5.29 9.48
C GLY A 82 14.64 6.82 9.56
N ARG A 83 15.85 7.33 9.79
CA ARG A 83 16.14 8.78 9.87
C ARG A 83 16.97 9.26 8.69
N ASP A 84 17.90 8.43 8.21
CA ASP A 84 18.78 8.76 7.10
C ASP A 84 18.15 8.31 5.78
N MET A 85 17.26 9.17 5.26
CA MET A 85 16.45 8.88 4.08
C MET A 85 16.47 10.03 3.07
N ILE A 86 16.65 9.69 1.80
CA ILE A 86 16.41 10.60 0.68
C ILE A 86 15.07 10.23 0.05
N VAL A 87 14.19 11.22 -0.13
CA VAL A 87 12.90 11.04 -0.81
C VAL A 87 13.01 11.56 -2.23
N LEU A 88 12.61 10.75 -3.21
CA LEU A 88 12.59 11.07 -4.62
C LEU A 88 11.18 10.91 -5.18
N ASP A 89 10.77 11.83 -6.04
CA ASP A 89 9.59 11.70 -6.88
C ASP A 89 9.95 10.97 -8.17
N GLY A 90 9.14 9.99 -8.56
CA GLY A 90 9.34 9.18 -9.75
C GLY A 90 8.22 9.35 -10.78
N ASN A 91 8.59 9.47 -12.06
CA ASN A 91 7.65 9.54 -13.18
C ASN A 91 8.04 8.53 -14.27
N LEU A 92 7.13 7.61 -14.59
CA LEU A 92 7.29 6.63 -15.65
C LEU A 92 6.98 7.23 -17.02
N ALA A 93 7.93 7.12 -17.94
CA ALA A 93 7.76 7.38 -19.36
C ALA A 93 8.56 6.35 -20.15
N ASP A 94 7.98 5.79 -21.21
CA ASP A 94 8.66 4.86 -22.13
C ASP A 94 9.37 3.68 -21.43
N GLY A 95 8.78 3.15 -20.36
CA GLY A 95 9.30 2.01 -19.61
C GLY A 95 10.38 2.35 -18.57
N VAL A 96 10.77 3.62 -18.44
CA VAL A 96 11.78 4.09 -17.48
C VAL A 96 11.14 5.06 -16.49
N VAL A 97 11.36 4.84 -15.20
CA VAL A 97 11.01 5.82 -14.17
C VAL A 97 12.17 6.79 -14.03
N THR A 98 11.93 8.08 -14.25
CA THR A 98 12.90 9.13 -13.90
C THR A 98 12.64 9.60 -12.48
N LEU A 99 13.70 9.63 -11.65
CA LEU A 99 13.65 10.01 -10.25
C LEU A 99 14.30 11.39 -10.04
N THR A 100 13.61 12.25 -9.29
CA THR A 100 14.08 13.59 -8.96
C THR A 100 13.87 13.90 -7.48
N GLY A 101 14.87 14.47 -6.83
CA GLY A 101 14.79 15.01 -5.48
C GLY A 101 15.78 16.14 -5.25
N GLY A 102 15.82 16.67 -4.03
CA GLY A 102 16.61 17.86 -3.72
C GLY A 102 18.12 17.68 -3.86
N ILE A 103 18.64 16.51 -3.46
CA ILE A 103 20.09 16.22 -3.45
C ILE A 103 20.45 14.97 -4.24
N ALA A 104 19.49 14.35 -4.94
CA ALA A 104 19.76 13.15 -5.72
C ALA A 104 18.78 13.03 -6.89
N THR A 105 19.22 12.33 -7.92
CA THR A 105 18.45 11.95 -9.09
C THR A 105 18.65 10.46 -9.36
N GLY A 106 17.90 9.91 -10.30
CA GLY A 106 18.06 8.50 -10.64
C GLY A 106 17.10 8.01 -11.70
N THR A 107 17.18 6.71 -11.96
CA THR A 107 16.26 6.01 -12.84
C THR A 107 15.88 4.64 -12.27
N ILE A 108 14.74 4.12 -12.68
CA ILE A 108 14.39 2.71 -12.54
C ILE A 108 14.09 2.17 -13.93
N GLU A 109 14.84 1.17 -14.36
CA GLU A 109 14.65 0.46 -15.61
C GLU A 109 14.61 -1.05 -15.32
N GLY A 110 13.47 -1.67 -15.59
CA GLY A 110 13.20 -3.04 -15.16
C GLY A 110 13.34 -3.20 -13.64
N GLU A 111 14.21 -4.11 -13.22
CA GLU A 111 14.48 -4.40 -11.81
C GLU A 111 15.71 -3.66 -11.25
N THR A 112 16.31 -2.76 -12.01
CA THR A 112 17.49 -1.99 -11.58
C THR A 112 17.09 -0.54 -11.33
N MET A 113 17.45 -0.04 -10.15
CA MET A 113 17.42 1.37 -9.81
C MET A 113 18.85 1.91 -9.80
N THR A 114 19.07 3.07 -10.44
CA THR A 114 20.32 3.83 -10.31
C THR A 114 20.04 5.13 -9.59
N VAL A 115 20.85 5.47 -8.59
CA VAL A 115 20.74 6.70 -7.82
C VAL A 115 22.07 7.45 -7.88
N SER A 116 22.01 8.74 -8.17
CA SER A 116 23.15 9.66 -8.17
C SER A 116 22.90 10.74 -7.14
N VAL A 117 23.77 10.82 -6.12
CA VAL A 117 23.71 11.85 -5.09
C VAL A 117 24.61 13.02 -5.48
N LEU A 118 24.11 14.25 -5.32
CA LEU A 118 24.88 15.47 -5.57
C LEU A 118 26.12 15.49 -4.68
N ASP A 119 27.28 15.74 -5.29
CA ASP A 119 28.60 15.69 -4.63
C ASP A 119 28.91 14.36 -3.90
N GLY A 120 28.18 13.30 -4.26
CA GLY A 120 28.31 11.96 -3.71
C GLY A 120 28.52 10.89 -4.78
N GLU A 121 28.32 9.64 -4.39
CA GLU A 121 28.48 8.49 -5.27
C GLU A 121 27.22 8.22 -6.09
N THR A 122 27.41 7.64 -7.27
CA THR A 122 26.36 6.95 -8.02
C THR A 122 26.42 5.47 -7.69
N PHE A 123 25.28 4.87 -7.39
CA PHE A 123 25.17 3.45 -7.07
C PHE A 123 23.90 2.84 -7.66
N SER A 124 23.88 1.51 -7.73
CA SER A 124 22.76 0.74 -8.26
C SER A 124 22.17 -0.18 -7.20
N LEU A 125 20.85 -0.29 -7.20
CA LEU A 125 20.07 -1.19 -6.36
C LEU A 125 19.27 -2.13 -7.25
N ASN A 126 19.17 -3.40 -6.86
CA ASN A 126 18.37 -4.40 -7.57
C ASN A 126 17.11 -4.72 -6.79
N LYS A 127 16.01 -4.95 -7.50
CA LYS A 127 14.74 -5.33 -6.90
C LYS A 127 14.88 -6.64 -6.14
N VAL A 128 14.24 -6.72 -4.98
CA VAL A 128 14.16 -7.93 -4.17
C VAL A 128 12.74 -8.18 -3.70
N VAL A 129 12.42 -9.47 -3.53
CA VAL A 129 11.18 -9.94 -2.93
C VAL A 129 11.53 -10.69 -1.66
N ARG A 130 11.22 -10.11 -0.49
CA ARG A 130 11.40 -10.78 0.79
C ARG A 130 10.27 -11.79 1.00
N GLN A 131 10.63 -12.97 1.50
CA GLN A 131 9.67 -14.00 1.88
C GLN A 131 9.80 -14.28 3.38
N SER A 132 8.65 -14.41 4.06
CA SER A 132 8.65 -14.83 5.46
C SER A 132 9.15 -16.27 5.56
N PRO A 133 10.04 -16.60 6.51
CA PRO A 133 10.45 -17.98 6.77
C PRO A 133 9.30 -18.91 7.15
N THR A 134 8.16 -18.35 7.60
CA THR A 134 6.96 -19.09 8.00
C THR A 134 5.83 -19.00 6.97
N LEU A 135 6.09 -18.45 5.78
CA LEU A 135 5.08 -18.40 4.71
C LEU A 135 4.66 -19.83 4.31
N GLY A 136 3.36 -20.11 4.35
CA GLY A 136 2.80 -21.43 4.09
C GLY A 136 3.10 -22.46 5.19
N ALA A 137 3.59 -22.05 6.36
CA ALA A 137 3.87 -22.99 7.44
C ALA A 137 2.60 -23.75 7.85
N LYS A 138 2.67 -25.07 7.88
CA LYS A 138 1.56 -25.90 8.34
C LYS A 138 1.32 -25.66 9.82
N ALA A 139 0.05 -25.65 10.21
CA ALA A 139 -0.32 -25.64 11.62
C ALA A 139 0.37 -26.82 12.34
N PRO A 140 1.03 -26.60 13.49
CA PRO A 140 1.51 -27.68 14.35
C PRO A 140 0.37 -28.62 14.74
N GLU A 141 0.65 -29.90 15.00
CA GLU A 141 -0.39 -30.89 15.33
C GLU A 141 -1.27 -30.51 16.53
N PHE A 142 -0.72 -29.77 17.49
CA PHE A 142 -1.43 -29.30 18.68
C PHE A 142 -2.20 -27.98 18.46
N ALA A 143 -2.05 -27.34 17.30
CA ALA A 143 -2.68 -26.05 17.01
C ALA A 143 -4.10 -26.24 16.47
N ALA A 144 -5.01 -25.37 16.90
CA ALA A 144 -6.33 -25.28 16.28
C ALA A 144 -6.21 -24.55 14.95
N THR A 145 -6.51 -25.22 13.84
CA THR A 145 -6.60 -24.59 12.52
C THR A 145 -7.84 -23.71 12.46
N LEU A 146 -7.64 -22.40 12.25
CA LEU A 146 -8.74 -21.46 12.07
C LEU A 146 -9.20 -21.38 10.61
N PHE A 147 -8.26 -21.43 9.66
CA PHE A 147 -8.57 -21.39 8.23
C PHE A 147 -7.44 -22.05 7.44
N ASP A 148 -7.79 -22.92 6.49
CA ASP A 148 -6.85 -23.65 5.62
C ASP A 148 -7.20 -23.50 4.12
N GLY A 149 -8.13 -22.60 3.81
CA GLY A 149 -8.63 -22.38 2.45
C GLY A 149 -9.92 -23.12 2.11
N THR A 150 -10.38 -24.06 2.94
CA THR A 150 -11.50 -24.94 2.58
C THR A 150 -12.82 -24.62 3.26
N SER A 151 -12.78 -23.99 4.44
CA SER A 151 -13.99 -23.86 5.27
C SER A 151 -14.00 -22.62 6.19
N LEU A 152 -15.20 -22.10 6.42
CA LEU A 152 -15.48 -21.03 7.41
C LEU A 152 -16.02 -21.57 8.73
N GLU A 153 -15.95 -22.88 9.00
CA GLU A 153 -16.55 -23.49 10.20
C GLU A 153 -16.08 -22.85 11.52
N ALA A 154 -14.85 -22.35 11.59
CA ALA A 154 -14.32 -21.68 12.77
C ALA A 154 -14.77 -20.21 12.93
N TRP A 155 -15.49 -19.64 11.94
CA TRP A 155 -15.75 -18.21 11.82
C TRP A 155 -17.25 -17.89 11.77
N ASN A 156 -17.60 -16.74 12.34
CA ASN A 156 -18.81 -16.01 12.02
C ASN A 156 -18.44 -14.97 10.96
N GLY A 157 -19.18 -14.91 9.85
CA GLY A 157 -18.86 -14.00 8.74
C GLY A 157 -17.70 -14.49 7.86
N GLY A 158 -17.24 -13.60 6.98
CA GLY A 158 -16.23 -13.89 5.97
C GLY A 158 -16.79 -14.56 4.71
N VAL A 159 -15.92 -14.72 3.72
CA VAL A 159 -16.20 -15.40 2.45
C VAL A 159 -14.93 -16.09 1.98
N ILE A 160 -15.03 -17.22 1.26
CA ILE A 160 -13.87 -17.84 0.62
C ILE A 160 -13.81 -17.35 -0.83
N VAL A 161 -12.70 -16.72 -1.20
CA VAL A 161 -12.41 -16.25 -2.57
C VAL A 161 -11.04 -16.78 -2.95
N ASP A 162 -10.96 -17.61 -3.98
CA ASP A 162 -9.71 -18.22 -4.47
C ASP A 162 -8.91 -18.94 -3.36
N GLY A 163 -9.61 -19.63 -2.44
CA GLY A 163 -8.99 -20.33 -1.31
C GLY A 163 -8.48 -19.41 -0.21
N LEU A 164 -8.79 -18.11 -0.25
CA LEU A 164 -8.43 -17.12 0.77
C LEU A 164 -9.65 -16.67 1.57
N LEU A 165 -9.42 -16.31 2.83
CA LEU A 165 -10.44 -15.74 3.71
C LEU A 165 -10.63 -14.25 3.39
N GLY A 166 -11.70 -13.93 2.67
CA GLY A 166 -12.13 -12.57 2.38
C GLY A 166 -12.89 -11.93 3.54
N THR A 167 -12.69 -10.61 3.73
CA THR A 167 -13.29 -9.84 4.83
C THR A 167 -14.66 -9.24 4.51
N LEU A 168 -15.09 -9.28 3.25
CA LEU A 168 -16.33 -8.68 2.75
C LEU A 168 -17.39 -9.74 2.45
N GLY A 169 -17.67 -10.61 3.43
CA GLY A 169 -18.74 -11.60 3.32
C GLY A 169 -20.13 -11.00 3.60
N GLU A 170 -21.18 -11.67 3.11
CA GLU A 170 -22.58 -11.26 3.35
C GLU A 170 -22.92 -11.15 4.85
N ASN A 171 -22.29 -12.00 5.67
CA ASN A 171 -22.46 -12.04 7.12
C ASN A 171 -21.43 -11.19 7.89
N GLY A 172 -20.81 -10.20 7.22
CA GLY A 172 -19.82 -9.31 7.79
C GLY A 172 -18.39 -9.87 7.82
N ALA A 173 -17.49 -9.15 8.49
CA ALA A 173 -16.08 -9.52 8.61
C ALA A 173 -15.88 -10.78 9.47
N PRO A 174 -14.89 -11.62 9.15
CA PRO A 174 -14.65 -12.87 9.86
C PRO A 174 -14.25 -12.64 11.32
N ARG A 175 -14.98 -13.27 12.24
CA ARG A 175 -14.65 -13.34 13.67
C ARG A 175 -14.65 -14.79 14.14
N THR A 176 -13.65 -15.22 14.89
CA THR A 176 -13.60 -16.59 15.41
C THR A 176 -14.81 -16.87 16.30
N LYS A 177 -15.42 -18.06 16.16
CA LYS A 177 -16.50 -18.52 17.06
C LYS A 177 -15.98 -18.78 18.47
N LYS A 178 -14.74 -19.28 18.57
CA LYS A 178 -14.06 -19.48 19.85
C LYS A 178 -13.44 -18.17 20.34
N SER A 179 -13.43 -18.02 21.67
CA SER A 179 -12.65 -16.98 22.35
C SER A 179 -11.34 -17.59 22.84
N PHE A 180 -10.28 -16.78 22.84
CA PHE A 180 -8.95 -17.18 23.27
C PHE A 180 -8.47 -16.23 24.38
N LYS A 181 -7.56 -16.70 25.23
CA LYS A 181 -6.91 -15.89 26.26
C LYS A 181 -5.42 -15.76 25.95
N ASN A 182 -4.65 -16.76 26.36
CA ASN A 182 -3.24 -16.88 25.99
C ASN A 182 -3.16 -17.76 24.75
N PHE A 183 -2.50 -17.30 23.70
CA PHE A 183 -2.36 -18.05 22.46
C PHE A 183 -1.09 -17.63 21.72
N THR A 184 -0.66 -18.50 20.81
CA THR A 184 0.26 -18.17 19.72
C THR A 184 -0.55 -18.24 18.43
N LEU A 185 -0.46 -17.20 17.60
CA LEU A 185 -1.17 -17.12 16.33
C LEU A 185 -0.16 -17.08 15.18
N HIS A 186 -0.38 -17.95 14.19
CA HIS A 186 0.20 -17.80 12.86
C HIS A 186 -0.89 -17.24 11.93
N LEU A 187 -0.57 -16.16 11.23
CA LEU A 187 -1.48 -15.50 10.30
C LEU A 187 -0.68 -15.02 9.09
N GLU A 188 -1.20 -15.32 7.91
CA GLU A 188 -0.72 -14.78 6.64
C GLU A 188 -1.79 -13.87 6.06
N PHE A 189 -1.37 -12.78 5.42
CA PHE A 189 -2.30 -11.82 4.83
C PHE A 189 -1.76 -11.30 3.51
N ARG A 190 -2.69 -10.89 2.65
CA ARG A 190 -2.41 -10.26 1.36
C ARG A 190 -3.23 -8.98 1.26
N THR A 191 -2.55 -7.84 1.19
CA THR A 191 -3.22 -6.56 0.91
C THR A 191 -3.52 -6.42 -0.57
N PRO A 192 -4.65 -5.83 -0.96
CA PRO A 192 -4.88 -5.48 -2.37
C PRO A 192 -3.87 -4.42 -2.82
N PHE A 193 -3.61 -4.35 -4.13
CA PHE A 193 -2.86 -3.24 -4.70
C PHE A 193 -3.81 -2.07 -4.97
N MET A 194 -3.53 -0.94 -4.31
CA MET A 194 -4.35 0.29 -4.38
C MET A 194 -3.43 1.50 -4.56
N PRO A 195 -2.82 1.70 -5.74
CA PRO A 195 -1.73 2.65 -5.93
C PRO A 195 -2.14 4.11 -5.71
N GLU A 196 -3.37 4.47 -6.06
CA GLU A 196 -3.90 5.84 -5.88
C GLU A 196 -4.41 6.12 -4.45
N ALA A 197 -4.56 5.08 -3.62
CA ALA A 197 -4.95 5.24 -2.22
C ALA A 197 -3.72 5.53 -1.33
N THR A 198 -3.95 6.27 -0.24
CA THR A 198 -2.92 6.61 0.76
C THR A 198 -3.46 6.44 2.18
N GLY A 199 -2.53 6.37 3.14
CA GLY A 199 -2.88 6.28 4.57
C GLY A 199 -3.85 5.14 4.89
N GLN A 200 -4.85 5.46 5.70
CA GLN A 200 -5.88 4.50 6.16
C GLN A 200 -6.78 3.95 5.05
N ALA A 201 -6.72 4.49 3.83
CA ALA A 201 -7.51 4.00 2.69
C ALA A 201 -6.76 2.96 1.84
N ARG A 202 -5.45 2.74 2.06
CA ARG A 202 -4.61 1.85 1.25
C ARG A 202 -4.51 0.45 1.86
N GLY A 203 -5.51 -0.40 1.62
CA GLY A 203 -5.50 -1.80 2.03
C GLY A 203 -5.60 -2.02 3.53
N ASN A 204 -6.32 -1.15 4.24
CA ASN A 204 -6.44 -1.17 5.69
C ASN A 204 -7.28 -2.35 6.18
N SER A 205 -6.69 -3.10 7.12
CA SER A 205 -7.33 -4.16 7.88
C SER A 205 -6.62 -4.31 9.22
N GLY A 206 -7.09 -5.22 10.07
CA GLY A 206 -6.48 -5.46 11.37
C GLY A 206 -6.88 -6.80 11.97
N MET A 207 -5.98 -7.34 12.79
CA MET A 207 -6.25 -8.48 13.65
C MET A 207 -6.53 -7.95 15.06
N TYR A 208 -7.72 -8.24 15.59
CA TYR A 208 -8.24 -7.69 16.84
C TYR A 208 -8.12 -8.74 17.96
N LEU A 209 -7.53 -8.34 19.09
CA LEU A 209 -7.30 -9.17 20.29
C LEU A 209 -8.29 -8.89 21.40
#